data_AF-A0A699RCN0-F1
#
_entry.id   AF-A0A699RCN0-F1
#
_cell.length_a   1.000
_cell.length_b   1.000
_cell.length_c   1.000
_cell.angle_alpha   90.00
_cell.angle_beta   90.00
_cell.angle_gamma   90.00
#
_symmetry.space_group_name_H-M   'P 1'
#
loop_
_entity.id
_entity.type
_entity.pdbx_description
1 polymer ?
#
loop_
_entity_poly.entity_id
_entity_poly.type
_entity_poly.pdbx_seq_one_letter_code
_entity_poly.pdbx_strand_id
1 'polypeptide(L)'
;DWRDDTDDESDDQELEAHYMYMAKLQEVSGNGDIVSTWLWHCRLSHLNFDTINLLSKNDIVVGLPKLKFVKDHLCSSCELGKAKRKSFHTKLTPSLKRRLHLLHMDLCGPMRVTSINGKRYVLVIVDDYSRYTWTYFLRSKDETPEVLIDFLRLVQRGLQAQLRVVRTDKGTEFLNQTLHAYFAAEGI
;
A
#
# COMPACT_ATOMS: atom_id res chain seq x y z
N ASP A 1 -33.61 13.49 -29.39
CA ASP A 1 -33.61 12.26 -30.17
C ASP A 1 -32.19 11.71 -30.16
N TRP A 2 -31.84 10.96 -29.11
CA TRP A 2 -30.57 10.23 -28.92
C TRP A 2 -30.78 9.20 -27.80
N ARG A 3 -31.74 8.30 -28.02
CA ARG A 3 -31.64 6.95 -27.45
C ARG A 3 -30.79 6.13 -28.43
N ASP A 4 -30.22 5.08 -27.87
CA ASP A 4 -29.51 3.96 -28.48
C ASP A 4 -27.98 3.92 -28.42
N ASP A 5 -27.56 2.83 -27.77
CA ASP A 5 -26.43 1.95 -28.06
C ASP A 5 -25.07 2.29 -27.46
N THR A 6 -24.90 1.98 -26.17
CA THR A 6 -23.68 1.33 -25.65
C THR A 6 -23.97 0.64 -24.29
N ASP A 7 -24.72 -0.45 -24.27
CA ASP A 7 -24.78 -1.34 -23.08
C ASP A 7 -24.47 -2.83 -23.42
N ASP A 8 -24.34 -3.21 -24.70
CA ASP A 8 -24.17 -4.63 -25.09
C ASP A 8 -22.71 -5.16 -25.05
N GLU A 9 -21.68 -4.30 -24.97
CA GLU A 9 -20.26 -4.76 -24.90
C GLU A 9 -19.83 -5.19 -23.48
N SER A 10 -20.60 -4.82 -22.45
CA SER A 10 -20.38 -5.19 -21.05
C SER A 10 -20.72 -6.66 -20.80
N ASP A 11 -21.82 -7.13 -21.40
CA ASP A 11 -22.35 -8.47 -21.20
C ASP A 11 -21.48 -9.55 -21.87
N ASP A 12 -20.85 -9.23 -23.00
CA ASP A 12 -19.95 -10.14 -23.70
C ASP A 12 -18.66 -10.44 -22.91
N GLN A 13 -18.11 -9.45 -22.20
CA GLN A 13 -16.94 -9.67 -21.34
C GLN A 13 -17.26 -10.50 -20.10
N GLU A 14 -18.44 -10.30 -19.51
CA GLU A 14 -18.89 -11.06 -18.37
C GLU A 14 -19.25 -12.50 -18.78
N LEU A 15 -19.85 -12.67 -19.95
CA LEU A 15 -20.16 -13.97 -20.55
C LEU A 15 -18.87 -14.73 -20.92
N GLU A 16 -17.87 -14.04 -21.48
CA GLU A 16 -16.57 -14.63 -21.80
C GLU A 16 -15.80 -14.99 -20.52
N ALA A 17 -15.82 -14.15 -19.49
CA ALA A 17 -15.23 -14.47 -18.18
C ALA A 17 -15.94 -15.67 -17.53
N HIS A 18 -17.26 -15.76 -17.66
CA HIS A 18 -18.06 -16.88 -17.21
C HIS A 18 -17.76 -18.16 -18.00
N TYR A 19 -17.64 -18.08 -19.34
CA TYR A 19 -17.27 -19.21 -20.19
C TYR A 19 -15.85 -19.69 -19.90
N MET A 20 -14.91 -18.78 -19.72
CA MET A 20 -13.52 -19.07 -19.34
C MET A 20 -13.44 -19.68 -17.93
N TYR A 21 -14.26 -19.21 -16.99
CA TYR A 21 -14.38 -19.80 -15.65
C TYR A 21 -14.97 -21.23 -15.71
N MET A 22 -16.03 -21.44 -16.49
CA MET A 22 -16.66 -22.75 -16.69
C MET A 22 -15.72 -23.74 -17.41
N ALA A 23 -14.97 -23.29 -18.40
CA ALA A 23 -13.94 -24.09 -19.07
C ALA A 23 -12.80 -24.48 -18.11
N LYS A 24 -12.38 -23.56 -17.22
CA LYS A 24 -11.39 -23.84 -16.16
C LYS A 24 -11.87 -24.92 -15.18
N LEU A 25 -13.17 -24.96 -14.90
CA LEU A 25 -13.76 -26.00 -14.05
C LEU A 25 -13.80 -27.37 -14.73
N GLN A 26 -13.95 -27.39 -16.06
CA GLN A 26 -13.98 -28.63 -16.86
C GLN A 26 -12.59 -29.28 -17.01
N GLU A 27 -11.50 -28.50 -17.09
CA GLU A 27 -10.12 -29.03 -17.09
C GLU A 27 -9.73 -29.73 -15.77
N VAL A 28 -10.41 -29.43 -14.67
CA VAL A 28 -10.17 -30.05 -13.34
C VAL A 28 -10.96 -31.37 -13.17
N SER A 29 -11.98 -31.61 -14.00
CA SER A 29 -12.87 -32.78 -13.92
C SER A 29 -12.54 -33.83 -14.98
N GLY A 30 -11.44 -34.58 -14.77
CA GLY A 30 -11.30 -35.89 -15.38
C GLY A 30 -12.18 -36.91 -14.64
N ASN A 31 -13.17 -37.47 -15.35
CA ASN A 31 -14.18 -38.46 -14.95
C ASN A 31 -15.38 -37.97 -14.12
N GLY A 32 -16.57 -38.34 -14.61
CA GLY A 32 -17.88 -37.91 -14.15
C GLY A 32 -18.26 -38.31 -12.72
N ASP A 33 -19.25 -37.59 -12.21
CA ASP A 33 -20.06 -37.81 -10.99
C ASP A 33 -19.57 -37.31 -9.63
N ILE A 34 -18.74 -36.26 -9.55
CA ILE A 34 -18.57 -35.49 -8.31
C ILE A 34 -18.56 -33.99 -8.63
N VAL A 35 -19.52 -33.23 -8.08
CA VAL A 35 -19.42 -31.77 -7.98
C VAL A 35 -18.09 -31.47 -7.29
N SER A 36 -17.11 -30.98 -8.06
CA SER A 36 -15.74 -30.83 -7.59
C SER A 36 -15.71 -30.03 -6.28
N THR A 37 -14.99 -30.54 -5.28
CA THR A 37 -14.75 -29.86 -4.00
C THR A 37 -14.24 -28.43 -4.20
N TRP A 38 -13.54 -28.18 -5.31
CA TRP A 38 -13.07 -26.86 -5.73
C TRP A 38 -14.18 -25.92 -6.18
N LEU A 39 -15.26 -26.42 -6.78
CA LEU A 39 -16.40 -25.57 -7.15
C LEU A 39 -17.04 -24.93 -5.91
N TRP A 40 -17.20 -25.72 -4.84
CA TRP A 40 -17.70 -25.21 -3.56
C TRP A 40 -16.74 -24.28 -2.86
N HIS A 41 -15.43 -24.53 -2.95
CA HIS A 41 -14.42 -23.57 -2.50
C HIS A 41 -14.59 -22.21 -3.21
N CYS A 42 -14.77 -22.19 -4.53
CA CYS A 42 -15.02 -20.95 -5.28
C CYS A 42 -16.36 -20.30 -4.91
N ARG A 43 -17.46 -21.07 -4.86
CA ARG A 43 -18.80 -20.56 -4.50
C ARG A 43 -18.85 -19.95 -3.10
N LEU A 44 -18.08 -20.49 -2.17
CA LEU A 44 -17.99 -19.99 -0.80
C LEU A 44 -16.86 -18.95 -0.65
N SER A 45 -16.58 -18.15 -1.69
CA SER A 45 -15.60 -17.05 -1.64
C SER A 45 -14.21 -17.49 -1.17
N HIS A 46 -13.76 -18.66 -1.65
CA HIS A 46 -12.43 -19.19 -1.35
C HIS A 46 -12.16 -19.48 0.14
N LEU A 47 -13.20 -19.91 0.86
CA LEU A 47 -13.09 -20.41 2.25
C LEU A 47 -12.09 -21.56 2.37
N ASN A 48 -11.44 -21.67 3.53
CA ASN A 48 -10.55 -22.79 3.81
C ASN A 48 -11.34 -24.11 3.79
N PHE A 49 -10.73 -25.17 3.24
CA PHE A 49 -11.31 -26.51 3.14
C PHE A 49 -11.71 -27.07 4.52
N ASP A 50 -10.93 -26.80 5.56
CA ASP A 50 -11.27 -27.20 6.93
C ASP A 50 -12.55 -26.53 7.42
N THR A 51 -12.75 -25.26 7.06
CA THR A 51 -13.97 -24.52 7.38
C THR A 51 -15.16 -25.10 6.62
N ILE A 52 -15.00 -25.40 5.33
CA ILE A 52 -16.06 -26.03 4.52
C ILE A 52 -16.43 -27.40 5.07
N ASN A 53 -15.44 -28.21 5.50
CA ASN A 53 -15.68 -29.48 6.18
C ASN A 53 -16.48 -29.31 7.48
N LEU A 54 -16.16 -28.30 8.28
CA LEU A 54 -16.88 -28.00 9.52
C LEU A 54 -18.34 -27.60 9.23
N LEU A 55 -18.56 -26.76 8.22
CA LEU A 55 -19.89 -26.35 7.78
C LEU A 55 -20.73 -27.54 7.31
N SER A 56 -20.13 -28.44 6.54
CA SER A 56 -20.76 -29.66 6.04
C SER A 56 -21.09 -30.65 7.17
N LYS A 57 -20.14 -30.91 8.08
CA LYS A 57 -20.32 -31.83 9.19
C LYS A 57 -21.42 -31.39 10.16
N ASN A 58 -21.55 -30.09 10.38
CA ASN A 58 -22.51 -29.53 11.32
C ASN A 58 -23.85 -29.13 10.67
N ASP A 59 -24.07 -29.48 9.40
CA ASP A 59 -25.29 -29.16 8.66
C ASP A 59 -25.67 -27.66 8.70
N ILE A 60 -24.67 -26.76 8.67
CA ILE A 60 -24.86 -25.30 8.81
C ILE A 60 -25.37 -24.67 7.51
N VAL A 61 -24.99 -25.23 6.35
CA VAL A 61 -25.32 -24.69 5.02
C VAL A 61 -26.23 -25.67 4.28
N VAL A 62 -27.45 -25.23 3.97
CA VAL A 62 -28.41 -26.03 3.19
C VAL A 62 -27.87 -26.25 1.77
N GLY A 63 -27.89 -27.50 1.31
CA GLY A 63 -27.43 -27.87 -0.04
C GLY A 63 -25.92 -28.07 -0.19
N LEU A 64 -25.13 -27.87 0.87
CA LEU A 64 -23.71 -28.24 0.86
C LEU A 64 -23.59 -29.77 0.98
N PRO A 65 -22.90 -30.46 0.06
CA PRO A 65 -22.83 -31.92 0.09
C PRO A 65 -21.97 -32.40 1.26
N LYS A 66 -22.31 -33.59 1.79
CA LYS A 66 -21.57 -34.28 2.87
C LYS A 66 -20.34 -35.01 2.34
N LEU A 67 -19.48 -34.28 1.65
CA LEU A 67 -18.23 -34.77 1.09
C LEU A 67 -17.06 -34.35 1.96
N LYS A 68 -15.96 -35.10 1.88
CA LYS A 68 -14.69 -34.68 2.48
C LYS A 68 -14.00 -33.71 1.53
N PHE A 69 -13.96 -32.44 1.89
CA PHE A 69 -13.26 -31.39 1.16
C PHE A 69 -11.76 -31.49 1.49
N VAL A 70 -10.93 -31.88 0.52
CA VAL A 70 -9.48 -32.00 0.69
C VAL A 70 -8.79 -30.97 -0.19
N LYS A 71 -7.81 -30.26 0.37
CA LYS A 71 -6.91 -29.39 -0.37
C LYS A 71 -5.77 -30.22 -0.96
N ASP A 72 -5.97 -30.72 -2.16
CA ASP A 72 -5.03 -31.54 -2.92
C ASP A 72 -4.02 -30.70 -3.74
N HIS A 73 -4.38 -29.48 -4.10
CA HIS A 73 -3.50 -28.52 -4.76
C HIS A 73 -3.69 -27.08 -4.27
N LEU A 74 -2.88 -26.15 -4.78
CA LEU A 74 -2.99 -24.72 -4.47
C LEU A 74 -3.98 -24.04 -5.42
N CYS A 75 -4.85 -23.19 -4.86
CA CYS A 75 -5.67 -22.29 -5.65
C CYS A 75 -4.88 -21.01 -5.93
N SER A 76 -4.69 -20.69 -7.21
CA SER A 76 -3.96 -19.50 -7.67
C SER A 76 -4.57 -18.19 -7.13
N SER A 77 -5.90 -18.06 -7.16
CA SER A 77 -6.60 -16.88 -6.63
C SER A 77 -6.39 -16.70 -5.12
N CYS A 78 -6.42 -17.80 -4.37
CA CYS A 78 -6.09 -17.78 -2.94
C CYS A 78 -4.63 -17.38 -2.69
N GLU A 79 -3.71 -17.92 -3.48
CA GLU A 79 -2.29 -17.65 -3.31
C GLU A 79 -1.97 -16.18 -3.54
N LEU A 80 -2.49 -15.59 -4.61
CA LEU A 80 -2.34 -14.17 -4.91
C LEU A 80 -3.07 -13.29 -3.89
N GLY A 81 -4.30 -13.63 -3.53
CA GLY A 81 -5.11 -12.85 -2.58
C GLY A 81 -4.63 -12.91 -1.13
N LYS A 82 -3.99 -14.02 -0.73
CA LYS A 82 -3.44 -14.22 0.63
C LYS A 82 -1.92 -14.09 0.68
N ALA A 83 -1.29 -13.71 -0.43
CA ALA A 83 0.14 -13.43 -0.47
C ALA A 83 0.46 -12.31 0.51
N LYS A 84 1.36 -12.60 1.44
CA LYS A 84 1.87 -11.64 2.42
C LYS A 84 3.29 -11.26 2.04
N ARG A 85 3.57 -9.95 1.99
CA ARG A 85 4.93 -9.46 1.86
C ARG A 85 5.76 -10.00 3.03
N LYS A 86 6.95 -10.53 2.75
CA LYS A 86 7.89 -10.93 3.80
C LYS A 86 8.12 -9.75 4.75
N SER A 87 8.18 -10.01 6.05
CA SER A 87 8.49 -8.99 7.05
C SER A 87 9.86 -8.39 6.76
N PHE A 88 9.99 -7.08 6.96
CA PHE A 88 11.30 -6.44 6.92
C PHE A 88 12.13 -6.86 8.14
N HIS A 89 13.44 -7.08 7.93
CA HIS A 89 14.34 -7.33 9.05
C HIS A 89 14.47 -6.07 9.90
N THR A 90 14.26 -6.21 11.22
CA THR A 90 14.50 -5.14 12.18
C THR A 90 15.99 -4.87 12.26
N LYS A 91 16.41 -3.61 12.07
CA LYS A 91 17.79 -3.19 12.33
C LYS A 91 17.97 -3.03 13.85
N LEU A 92 18.81 -3.86 14.46
CA LEU A 92 19.13 -3.82 15.89
C LEU A 92 20.12 -2.70 16.25
N THR A 93 20.90 -2.24 15.28
CA THR A 93 21.86 -1.16 15.44
C THR A 93 21.51 0.00 14.49
N PRO A 94 21.57 1.26 14.96
CA PRO A 94 21.47 2.41 14.09
C PRO A 94 22.57 2.34 13.02
N SER A 95 22.19 2.37 11.75
CA SER A 95 23.17 2.33 10.66
C SER A 95 24.02 3.60 10.56
N LEU A 96 23.60 4.67 11.24
CA LEU A 96 24.22 5.99 11.18
C LEU A 96 25.01 6.28 12.44
N LYS A 97 26.18 6.89 12.27
CA LYS A 97 27.14 7.14 13.35
C LYS A 97 27.15 8.59 13.84
N ARG A 98 26.37 9.49 13.22
CA ARG A 98 26.39 10.93 13.55
C ARG A 98 25.05 11.61 13.25
N ARG A 99 24.78 12.69 13.99
CA ARG A 99 23.68 13.64 13.75
C ARG A 99 23.79 14.27 12.36
N LEU A 100 22.65 14.62 11.78
CA LEU A 100 22.50 15.19 10.44
C LEU A 100 23.07 14.30 9.33
N HIS A 101 23.27 13.00 9.55
CA HIS A 101 23.66 12.13 8.44
C HIS A 101 22.47 11.91 7.49
N LEU A 102 21.30 11.62 8.05
CA LEU A 102 20.07 11.38 7.31
C LEU A 102 18.92 12.13 7.99
N LEU A 103 18.28 13.02 7.24
CA LEU A 103 17.02 13.61 7.64
C LEU A 103 15.88 12.96 6.87
N HIS A 104 14.87 12.50 7.60
CA HIS A 104 13.59 12.10 7.06
C HIS A 104 12.64 13.30 7.11
N MET A 105 12.01 13.61 6.00
CA MET A 105 11.08 14.74 5.91
C MET A 105 9.75 14.26 5.34
N ASP A 106 8.67 14.80 5.90
CA ASP A 106 7.32 14.53 5.45
C ASP A 106 6.43 15.76 5.64
N LEU A 107 5.46 15.94 4.74
CA LEU A 107 4.51 17.05 4.82
C LEU A 107 3.10 16.50 5.04
N CYS A 108 2.55 16.76 6.21
CA CYS A 108 1.20 16.35 6.57
C CYS A 108 0.20 17.48 6.34
N GLY A 109 -0.88 17.23 5.58
CA GLY A 109 -2.00 18.16 5.42
C GLY A 109 -2.72 18.02 4.08
N PRO A 110 -3.79 18.81 3.84
CA PRO A 110 -4.29 19.89 4.69
C PRO A 110 -5.07 19.38 5.92
N MET A 111 -4.76 19.93 7.09
CA MET A 111 -5.45 19.65 8.35
C MET A 111 -6.88 20.21 8.32
N ARG A 112 -7.81 19.48 8.97
CA ARG A 112 -9.21 19.91 9.12
C ARG A 112 -9.32 21.21 9.91
N VAL A 113 -8.51 21.37 10.95
CA VAL A 113 -8.48 22.54 11.82
C VAL A 113 -7.23 23.36 11.50
N THR A 114 -7.41 24.66 11.31
CA THR A 114 -6.30 25.61 11.14
C THR A 114 -5.59 25.84 12.46
N SER A 115 -4.27 26.02 12.42
CA SER A 115 -3.52 26.51 13.58
C SER A 115 -3.93 27.95 13.94
N ILE A 116 -3.46 28.44 15.09
CA ILE A 116 -3.70 29.81 15.58
C ILE A 116 -3.41 30.88 14.51
N ASN A 117 -2.41 30.64 13.65
CA ASN A 117 -2.00 31.58 12.59
C ASN A 117 -2.56 31.23 11.20
N GLY A 118 -3.62 30.42 11.13
CA GLY A 118 -4.27 30.06 9.88
C GLY A 118 -3.46 29.09 9.00
N LYS A 119 -2.58 28.29 9.59
CA LYS A 119 -1.74 27.32 8.85
C LYS A 119 -2.41 25.93 8.87
N ARG A 120 -2.31 25.20 7.75
CA ARG A 120 -3.02 23.91 7.57
C ARG A 120 -2.09 22.74 7.25
N TYR A 121 -0.80 22.97 7.05
CA TYR A 121 0.17 21.92 6.79
C TYR A 121 1.21 21.88 7.90
N VAL A 122 1.77 20.70 8.14
CA VAL A 122 2.83 20.46 9.11
C VAL A 122 3.96 19.74 8.41
N LEU A 123 5.09 20.43 8.24
CA LEU A 123 6.35 19.84 7.80
C LEU A 123 7.03 19.22 9.02
N VAL A 124 7.29 17.92 8.96
CA VAL A 124 7.96 17.15 10.00
C VAL A 124 9.33 16.76 9.49
N ILE A 125 10.37 17.08 10.26
CA ILE A 125 11.76 16.75 9.93
C ILE A 125 12.35 15.96 11.08
N VAL A 126 12.84 14.75 10.81
CA VAL A 126 13.37 13.83 11.81
C VAL A 126 14.82 13.51 11.49
N ASP A 127 15.72 13.72 12.45
CA ASP A 127 17.09 13.19 12.38
C ASP A 127 17.09 11.70 12.72
N ASP A 128 17.53 10.86 11.79
CA ASP A 128 17.47 9.41 11.96
C ASP A 128 18.34 8.91 13.14
N TYR A 129 19.47 9.59 13.38
CA TYR A 129 20.41 9.22 14.45
C TYR A 129 19.88 9.59 15.85
N SER A 130 19.59 10.87 16.08
CA SER A 130 19.17 11.36 17.40
C SER A 130 17.68 11.18 17.68
N ARG A 131 16.88 10.86 16.65
CA ARG A 131 15.41 10.85 16.69
C ARG A 131 14.80 12.22 17.02
N TYR A 132 15.61 13.28 17.03
CA TYR A 132 15.13 14.63 17.25
C TYR A 132 14.22 15.04 16.09
N THR A 133 13.07 15.62 16.42
CA THR A 133 12.05 15.99 15.45
C THR A 133 11.80 17.50 15.51
N TRP A 134 11.92 18.16 14.38
CA TRP A 134 11.49 19.53 14.18
C TRP A 134 10.16 19.56 13.45
N THR A 135 9.30 20.51 13.80
CA THR A 135 8.01 20.71 13.15
C THR A 135 7.82 22.16 12.74
N TYR A 136 7.35 22.36 11.51
CA TYR A 136 7.05 23.68 10.96
C TYR A 136 5.62 23.69 10.45
N PHE A 137 4.83 24.67 10.89
CA PHE A 137 3.50 24.89 10.33
C PHE A 137 3.61 25.73 9.07
N LEU A 138 2.92 25.32 8.01
CA LEU A 138 2.87 26.02 6.72
C LEU A 138 1.42 26.35 6.33
N ARG A 139 1.20 27.49 5.66
CA ARG A 139 -0.11 27.85 5.13
C ARG A 139 -0.44 27.06 3.86
N SER A 140 0.56 26.85 3.01
CA SER A 140 0.47 26.13 1.76
C SER A 140 1.72 25.28 1.52
N LYS A 141 1.67 24.36 0.54
CA LYS A 141 2.78 23.44 0.25
C LYS A 141 3.98 24.14 -0.39
N ASP A 142 3.75 25.23 -1.13
CA ASP A 142 4.74 26.04 -1.83
C ASP A 142 5.67 26.83 -0.89
N GLU A 143 5.32 26.98 0.39
CA GLU A 143 6.22 27.56 1.41
C GLU A 143 7.37 26.58 1.79
N THR A 144 7.24 25.29 1.46
CA THR A 144 8.18 24.23 1.88
C THR A 144 9.63 24.52 1.50
N PRO A 145 9.96 24.93 0.25
CA PRO A 145 11.35 25.11 -0.16
C PRO A 145 12.09 26.17 0.66
N GLU A 146 11.45 27.32 0.89
CA GLU A 146 12.04 28.44 1.62
C GLU A 146 12.29 28.05 3.09
N VAL A 147 11.25 27.54 3.75
CA VAL A 147 11.34 27.11 5.16
C VAL A 147 12.39 26.01 5.34
N LEU A 148 12.47 25.07 4.39
CA LEU A 148 13.42 23.98 4.45
C LEU A 148 14.86 24.47 4.27
N ILE A 149 15.12 25.33 3.29
CA ILE A 149 16.46 25.90 3.06
C ILE A 149 16.95 26.66 4.29
N ASP A 150 16.10 27.50 4.89
CA ASP A 150 16.44 28.26 6.08
C ASP A 150 16.71 27.37 7.29
N PHE A 151 15.87 26.35 7.48
CA PHE A 151 16.09 25.34 8.51
C PHE A 151 17.44 24.63 8.32
N LEU A 152 17.74 24.16 7.11
CA LEU A 152 18.98 23.43 6.82
C LEU A 152 20.21 24.29 7.08
N ARG A 153 20.19 25.56 6.67
CA ARG A 153 21.27 26.51 6.97
C ARG A 153 21.44 26.72 8.47
N LEU A 154 20.35 26.88 9.20
CA LEU A 154 20.37 27.11 10.64
C LEU A 154 20.91 25.89 11.39
N VAL A 155 20.43 24.68 11.08
CA VAL A 155 20.81 23.47 11.81
C VAL A 155 22.25 23.04 11.50
N GLN A 156 22.70 23.17 10.24
CA GLN A 156 24.07 22.85 9.86
C GLN A 156 25.07 23.77 10.57
N ARG A 157 24.79 25.08 10.63
CA ARG A 157 25.62 26.05 11.36
C ARG A 157 25.56 25.83 12.87
N GLY A 158 24.37 25.67 13.42
CA GLY A 158 24.16 25.53 14.86
C GLY A 158 24.77 24.25 15.46
N LEU A 159 24.74 23.15 14.71
CA LEU A 159 25.31 21.87 15.16
C LEU A 159 26.74 21.63 14.65
N GLN A 160 27.30 22.57 13.87
CA GLN A 160 28.61 22.43 13.22
C GLN A 160 28.77 21.09 12.48
N ALA A 161 27.72 20.67 11.78
CA ALA A 161 27.65 19.38 11.12
C ALA A 161 26.99 19.50 9.74
N GLN A 162 27.58 18.86 8.73
CA GLN A 162 27.07 18.87 7.36
C GLN A 162 26.04 17.74 7.17
N LEU A 163 24.91 18.10 6.56
CA LEU A 163 23.89 17.17 6.09
C LEU A 163 24.42 16.34 4.93
N ARG A 164 24.12 15.03 4.90
CA ARG A 164 24.56 14.15 3.79
C ARG A 164 23.44 13.61 2.95
N VAL A 165 22.30 13.31 3.55
CA VAL A 165 21.20 12.66 2.85
C VAL A 165 19.89 13.22 3.37
N VAL A 166 19.01 13.57 2.44
CA VAL A 166 17.60 13.84 2.71
C VAL A 166 16.78 12.70 2.13
N ARG A 167 15.81 12.21 2.89
CA ARG A 167 14.80 11.25 2.41
C ARG A 167 13.41 11.84 2.57
N THR A 168 12.70 11.90 1.45
CA THR A 168 11.29 12.31 1.38
C THR A 168 10.46 11.20 0.73
N ASP A 169 9.15 11.35 0.76
CA ASP A 169 8.18 10.49 0.08
C ASP A 169 8.07 10.77 -1.43
N LYS A 170 8.91 11.65 -1.98
CA LYS A 170 8.84 12.17 -3.36
C LYS A 170 7.59 13.00 -3.66
N GLY A 171 6.97 13.61 -2.65
CA GLY A 171 5.94 14.63 -2.85
C GLY A 171 6.44 15.79 -3.72
N THR A 172 5.52 16.38 -4.49
CA THR A 172 5.80 17.51 -5.40
C THR A 172 6.38 18.74 -4.70
N GLU A 173 6.04 18.93 -3.42
CA GLU A 173 6.59 19.94 -2.52
C GLU A 173 8.10 19.80 -2.32
N PHE A 174 8.63 18.58 -2.44
CA PHE A 174 10.06 18.28 -2.31
C PHE A 174 10.75 18.14 -3.67
N LEU A 175 9.99 17.86 -4.75
CA LEU A 175 10.47 17.73 -6.12
C LEU A 175 10.29 19.03 -6.91
N ASN A 176 11.09 20.05 -6.59
CA ASN A 176 11.09 21.31 -7.32
C ASN A 176 12.53 21.77 -7.64
N GLN A 177 12.64 22.65 -8.65
CA GLN A 177 13.94 23.14 -9.14
C GLN A 177 14.74 23.89 -8.06
N THR A 178 14.06 24.61 -7.17
CA THR A 178 14.69 25.38 -6.09
C THR A 178 15.43 24.49 -5.10
N LEU A 179 14.75 23.46 -4.59
CA LEU A 179 15.36 22.49 -3.68
C LEU A 179 16.42 21.66 -4.38
N HIS A 180 16.18 21.26 -5.63
CA HIS A 180 17.18 20.52 -6.41
C HIS A 180 18.47 21.34 -6.59
N ALA A 181 18.37 22.61 -6.98
CA ALA A 181 19.52 23.49 -7.12
C ALA A 181 20.25 23.71 -5.79
N TYR A 182 19.50 23.87 -4.70
CA TYR A 182 20.07 24.01 -3.36
C TYR A 182 20.83 22.76 -2.90
N PHE A 183 20.22 21.57 -3.02
CA PHE A 183 20.87 20.31 -2.63
C PHE A 183 22.13 20.06 -3.47
N ALA A 184 22.08 20.33 -4.78
CA ALA A 184 23.26 20.23 -5.65
C ALA A 184 24.39 21.18 -5.21
N ALA A 185 24.08 22.41 -4.80
CA ALA A 185 25.07 23.37 -4.34
C ALA A 185 25.71 22.99 -2.99
N GLU A 186 24.92 22.39 -2.08
CA GLU A 186 25.37 21.98 -0.75
C GLU A 186 26.00 20.57 -0.72
N GLY A 187 25.89 19.82 -1.83
CA GLY A 187 26.37 18.44 -1.95
C GLY A 187 25.56 17.45 -1.12
N ILE A 188 24.23 17.63 -1.08
CA ILE A 188 23.23 16.80 -0.38
C ILE A 188 22.58 15.81 -1.36
#